data_AF-W7AZF2-F1
#
_entry.id   AF-W7AZF2-F1
#
_cell.length_a   1.000
_cell.length_b   1.000
_cell.length_c   1.000
_cell.angle_alpha   90.00
_cell.angle_beta   90.00
_cell.angle_gamma   90.00
#
_symmetry.space_group_name_H-M   'P 1'
#
loop_
_entity.id
_entity.type
_entity.pdbx_description
1 polymer ?
#
loop_
_entity_poly.entity_id
_entity_poly.type
_entity_poly.pdbx_seq_one_letter_code
_entity_poly.pdbx_strand_id
1 'polypeptide(L)'
;MPNKERLVAYLKNVSQTRFVSARELAEVLGVTDRTIRNYVKAINTGPSPLIEANRDGYRILLQNEQTQVTDSVEESIDSRRFYILRRMFKNTERGIDALDMADTLYVSDASIRADLAALRKLAGKYDLVIRQQQGRFILEGKSRNKRRLMVQLMRSTNQGDTGFEVDIQKFLDEIPLEEVIKIVTRTFEKFQLKPNSYFLQNFILHLAIAIGRAKEEFAKWQTNQEHVETGNVVQEINHCLAERFGIELLQEDSQELQLLCDGEFRHTDVELLEFVEPQVLKSLKRALAEIKEVYLLDFNDQAFKKTALVACAKFIYTVKTAKIF
;
A
#
# COMPACT_ATOMS: atom_id res chain seq x y z
N MET A 1 15.44 34.60 9.97
CA MET A 1 14.34 33.75 9.50
C MET A 1 13.17 34.61 9.03
N PRO A 2 12.59 34.36 7.85
CA PRO A 2 11.38 35.02 7.37
C PRO A 2 10.24 34.98 8.39
N ASN A 3 9.49 36.08 8.54
CA ASN A 3 8.40 36.18 9.52
C ASN A 3 7.28 35.12 9.33
N LYS A 4 7.12 34.56 8.12
CA LYS A 4 6.18 33.47 7.85
C LYS A 4 6.61 32.14 8.48
N GLU A 5 7.90 31.82 8.46
CA GLU A 5 8.45 30.61 9.08
C GLU A 5 8.38 30.69 10.61
N ARG A 6 8.65 31.89 11.17
CA ARG A 6 8.48 32.15 12.61
C ARG A 6 7.02 31.99 13.05
N LEU A 7 6.05 32.40 12.21
CA LEU A 7 4.62 32.24 12.49
C LEU A 7 4.23 30.76 12.56
N VAL A 8 4.67 29.97 11.57
CA VAL A 8 4.44 28.52 11.53
C VAL A 8 5.10 27.82 12.72
N ALA A 9 6.36 28.14 13.02
CA ALA A 9 7.08 27.56 14.16
C ALA A 9 6.43 27.88 15.51
N TYR A 10 5.94 29.11 15.69
CA TYR A 10 5.23 29.49 16.90
C TYR A 10 3.90 28.73 17.06
N LEU A 11 3.12 28.61 15.97
CA LEU A 11 1.89 27.83 15.98
C LEU A 11 2.16 26.33 16.20
N LYS A 12 3.23 25.74 15.63
CA LYS A 12 3.65 24.34 15.92
C LYS A 12 3.84 24.08 17.41
N ASN A 13 4.39 25.04 18.15
CA ASN A 13 4.65 24.91 19.58
C ASN A 13 3.42 25.17 20.46
N VAL A 14 2.55 26.11 20.08
CA VAL A 14 1.48 26.61 20.98
C VAL A 14 0.10 26.09 20.61
N SER A 15 -0.17 25.82 19.32
CA SER A 15 -1.53 25.53 18.84
C SER A 15 -1.89 24.05 18.82
N GLN A 16 -1.11 23.16 19.44
CA GLN A 16 -1.47 21.75 19.57
C GLN A 16 -2.73 21.54 20.43
N THR A 17 -3.07 22.53 21.27
CA THR A 17 -4.17 22.42 22.25
C THR A 17 -5.20 23.56 22.20
N ARG A 18 -4.94 24.69 21.50
CA ARG A 18 -5.88 25.83 21.39
C ARG A 18 -5.68 26.69 20.14
N PHE A 19 -6.71 27.48 19.78
CA PHE A 19 -6.61 28.57 18.80
C PHE A 19 -5.88 29.78 19.40
N VAL A 20 -5.07 30.45 18.57
CA VAL A 20 -4.26 31.62 18.96
C VAL A 20 -4.77 32.86 18.22
N SER A 21 -5.04 33.95 18.93
CA SER A 21 -5.63 35.15 18.33
C SER A 21 -4.66 35.89 17.39
N ALA A 22 -5.19 36.68 16.44
CA ALA A 22 -4.39 37.53 15.56
C ALA A 22 -3.48 38.49 16.33
N ARG A 23 -3.99 39.04 17.43
CA ARG A 23 -3.31 40.00 18.29
C ARG A 23 -2.13 39.37 19.03
N GLU A 24 -2.31 38.17 19.57
CA GLU A 24 -1.24 37.42 20.24
C GLU A 24 -0.10 37.10 19.25
N LEU A 25 -0.43 36.69 18.03
CA LEU A 25 0.57 36.44 16.99
C LEU A 25 1.26 37.73 16.53
N ALA A 26 0.51 38.83 16.41
CA ALA A 26 1.04 40.14 16.06
C ALA A 26 2.07 40.64 17.09
N GLU A 27 1.77 40.51 18.39
CA GLU A 27 2.66 40.88 19.48
C GLU A 27 3.94 40.03 19.50
N VAL A 28 3.84 38.71 19.32
CA VAL A 28 5.00 37.81 19.30
C VAL A 28 5.92 38.02 18.09
N LEU A 29 5.33 38.30 16.93
CA LEU A 29 6.08 38.50 15.68
C LEU A 29 6.47 39.96 15.43
N GLY A 30 6.01 40.90 16.26
CA GLY A 30 6.28 42.34 16.11
C GLY A 30 5.66 42.94 14.85
N VAL A 31 4.48 42.46 14.44
CA VAL A 31 3.77 42.90 13.23
C VAL A 31 2.32 43.27 13.54
N THR A 32 1.56 43.74 12.55
CA THR A 32 0.12 44.05 12.73
C THR A 32 -0.77 42.83 12.48
N ASP A 33 -1.98 42.82 13.05
CA ASP A 33 -3.02 41.83 12.76
C ASP A 33 -3.35 41.70 11.26
N ARG A 34 -3.23 42.80 10.51
CA ARG A 34 -3.38 42.79 9.04
C ARG A 34 -2.26 42.00 8.38
N THR A 35 -1.03 42.11 8.88
CA THR A 35 0.13 41.37 8.40
C THR A 35 0.01 39.87 8.70
N ILE A 36 -0.48 39.50 9.89
CA ILE A 36 -0.75 38.09 10.25
C ILE A 36 -1.77 37.46 9.29
N ARG A 37 -2.88 38.14 9.02
CA ARG A 37 -3.88 37.68 8.03
C ARG A 37 -3.27 37.47 6.64
N ASN A 38 -2.42 38.37 6.19
CA ASN A 38 -1.74 38.25 4.90
C ASN A 38 -0.74 37.09 4.87
N TYR A 39 -0.02 36.83 5.97
CA TYR A 39 0.87 35.68 6.08
C TYR A 39 0.10 34.38 6.04
N VAL A 40 -0.97 34.25 6.83
CA VAL A 40 -1.84 33.06 6.83
C VAL A 40 -2.45 32.83 5.45
N LYS A 41 -2.97 33.88 4.79
CA LYS A 41 -3.51 33.77 3.43
C LYS A 41 -2.46 33.26 2.43
N ALA A 42 -1.24 33.79 2.49
CA ALA A 42 -0.15 33.37 1.62
C ALA A 42 0.32 31.93 1.90
N ILE A 43 0.36 31.52 3.18
CA ILE A 43 0.72 30.15 3.60
C ILE A 43 -0.35 29.16 3.12
N ASN A 44 -1.63 29.51 3.23
CA ASN A 44 -2.75 28.68 2.79
C ASN A 44 -3.03 28.73 1.28
N THR A 45 -2.20 29.43 0.50
CA THR A 45 -2.32 29.44 -0.99
C THR A 45 -1.73 28.15 -1.61
N GLY A 46 -1.09 27.29 -0.82
CA GLY A 46 -0.59 25.98 -1.25
C GLY A 46 -1.69 24.93 -1.48
N PRO A 47 -1.34 23.72 -1.96
CA PRO A 47 -2.29 22.66 -2.32
C PRO A 47 -3.09 22.07 -1.15
N SER A 48 -2.68 22.36 0.10
CA SER A 48 -3.45 22.08 1.32
C SER A 48 -3.26 23.24 2.30
N PRO A 49 -4.32 23.73 2.98
CA PRO A 49 -4.18 24.76 3.99
C PRO A 49 -3.37 24.22 5.18
N LEU A 50 -2.30 24.93 5.55
CA LEU A 50 -1.43 24.57 6.68
C LEU A 50 -1.95 25.15 8.00
N ILE A 51 -2.72 26.24 7.94
CA ILE A 51 -3.23 26.96 9.11
C ILE A 51 -4.75 27.03 9.02
N GLU A 52 -5.44 26.48 10.00
CA GLU A 52 -6.87 26.67 10.22
C GLU A 52 -7.11 28.08 10.78
N ALA A 53 -8.05 28.82 10.19
CA ALA A 53 -8.43 30.16 10.61
C ALA A 53 -9.94 30.24 10.84
N ASN A 54 -10.36 30.61 12.05
CA ASN A 54 -11.77 30.79 12.42
C ASN A 54 -11.97 32.06 13.27
N ARG A 55 -13.17 32.23 13.85
CA ARG A 55 -13.50 33.38 14.70
C ARG A 55 -12.69 33.42 16.01
N ASP A 56 -12.23 32.26 16.47
CA ASP A 56 -11.50 32.09 17.73
C ASP A 56 -9.97 32.22 17.55
N GLY A 57 -9.47 32.25 16.31
CA GLY A 57 -8.08 32.54 15.99
C GLY A 57 -7.49 31.62 14.92
N TYR A 58 -6.20 31.31 15.07
CA TYR A 58 -5.41 30.50 14.15
C TYR A 58 -4.83 29.27 14.85
N ARG A 59 -4.79 28.15 14.14
CA ARG A 59 -4.22 26.90 14.61
C ARG A 59 -3.52 26.18 13.46
N ILE A 60 -2.36 25.58 13.74
CA ILE A 60 -1.68 24.76 12.74
C ILE A 60 -2.36 23.40 12.57
N LEU A 61 -2.47 22.96 11.33
CA LEU A 61 -2.89 21.60 10.99
C LEU A 61 -1.60 20.76 10.95
N LEU A 62 -1.35 19.99 12.01
CA LEU A 62 -0.15 19.15 12.10
C LEU A 62 -0.24 18.01 11.07
N GLN A 63 0.59 18.08 10.03
CA GLN A 63 1.12 16.86 9.38
C GLN A 63 2.36 16.46 10.17
N ASN A 64 2.42 15.21 10.63
CA ASN A 64 3.47 14.73 11.54
C ASN A 64 4.84 14.74 10.84
N GLU A 65 5.58 15.84 10.98
CA GLU A 65 6.99 15.93 10.62
C GLU A 65 7.84 15.21 11.67
N GLN A 66 7.99 13.89 11.52
CA GLN A 66 9.18 13.17 11.95
C GLN A 66 9.63 12.25 10.82
N THR A 67 10.35 12.81 9.86
CA THR A 67 11.23 12.02 8.99
C THR A 67 12.56 12.73 8.89
N GLN A 68 13.60 11.99 9.27
CA GLN A 68 14.98 12.31 8.97
C GLN A 68 15.09 12.61 7.47
N VAL A 69 15.78 13.71 7.18
CA VAL A 69 16.21 14.09 5.84
C VAL A 69 17.06 12.96 5.27
N THR A 70 16.44 12.13 4.44
CA THR A 70 17.13 11.34 3.42
C THR A 70 16.69 11.94 2.09
N ASP A 71 17.68 12.34 1.29
CA ASP A 71 17.55 13.02 0.00
C ASP A 71 16.91 12.13 -1.07
N SER A 72 15.63 11.81 -0.88
CA SER A 72 14.75 11.36 -1.94
C SER A 72 13.41 12.04 -1.72
N VAL A 73 13.15 13.09 -2.51
CA VAL A 73 11.79 13.53 -2.80
C VAL A 73 11.10 12.38 -3.52
N GLU A 74 10.69 11.36 -2.78
CA GLU A 74 9.66 10.45 -3.22
C GLU A 74 8.40 11.30 -3.28
N GLU A 75 8.03 11.70 -4.50
CA GLU A 75 6.77 12.37 -4.80
C GLU A 75 5.64 11.59 -4.12
N SER A 76 5.19 12.08 -2.97
CA SER A 76 3.97 11.61 -2.33
C SER A 76 2.86 11.67 -3.38
N ILE A 77 2.26 10.52 -3.69
CA ILE A 77 1.08 10.48 -4.53
C ILE A 77 -0.02 11.23 -3.77
N ASP A 78 -0.58 12.26 -4.39
CA ASP A 78 -1.79 12.91 -3.88
C ASP A 78 -3.02 11.98 -3.98
N SER A 79 -4.05 12.27 -3.18
CA SER A 79 -5.28 11.47 -3.11
C SER A 79 -5.98 11.26 -4.46
N ARG A 80 -5.83 12.20 -5.41
CA ARG A 80 -6.46 12.12 -6.74
C ARG A 80 -5.73 11.11 -7.61
N ARG A 81 -4.40 11.16 -7.65
CA ARG A 81 -3.55 10.19 -8.35
C ARG A 81 -3.68 8.79 -7.75
N PHE A 82 -3.80 8.68 -6.43
CA PHE A 82 -4.09 7.41 -5.76
C PHE A 82 -5.43 6.83 -6.21
N TYR A 83 -6.47 7.68 -6.30
CA TYR A 83 -7.78 7.28 -6.79
C TYR A 83 -7.73 6.78 -8.24
N ILE A 84 -7.07 7.54 -9.13
CA ILE A 84 -6.88 7.16 -10.55
C ILE A 84 -6.21 5.78 -10.65
N LEU A 85 -5.13 5.57 -9.91
CA LEU A 85 -4.39 4.32 -9.95
C LEU A 85 -5.19 3.15 -9.34
N ARG A 86 -5.90 3.37 -8.22
CA ARG A 86 -6.85 2.39 -7.66
C ARG A 86 -7.89 1.97 -8.69
N ARG A 87 -8.45 2.91 -9.46
CA ARG A 87 -9.40 2.59 -10.54
C ARG A 87 -8.76 1.75 -11.64
N MET A 88 -7.50 2.00 -11.99
CA MET A 88 -6.75 1.16 -12.94
C MET A 88 -6.53 -0.26 -12.41
N PHE A 89 -6.25 -0.43 -11.12
CA PHE A 89 -6.07 -1.75 -10.52
C PHE A 89 -7.37 -2.55 -10.45
N LYS A 90 -8.51 -1.90 -10.17
CA LYS A 90 -9.83 -2.53 -10.26
C LYS A 90 -10.21 -2.90 -11.71
N ASN A 91 -9.87 -2.04 -12.68
CA ASN A 91 -10.18 -2.21 -14.11
C ASN A 91 -8.96 -2.61 -14.93
N THR A 92 -8.30 -3.73 -14.61
CA THR A 92 -7.00 -4.07 -15.19
C THR A 92 -7.02 -4.26 -16.72
N GLU A 93 -8.05 -4.89 -17.29
CA GLU A 93 -8.12 -5.14 -18.75
C GLU A 93 -8.75 -3.96 -19.51
N ARG A 94 -9.84 -3.43 -18.97
CA ARG A 94 -10.61 -2.36 -19.61
C ARG A 94 -9.89 -1.01 -19.51
N GLY A 95 -9.09 -0.81 -18.46
CA GLY A 95 -8.50 0.47 -18.13
C GLY A 95 -9.55 1.52 -17.75
N ILE A 96 -9.10 2.77 -17.64
CA ILE A 96 -9.93 3.92 -17.27
C ILE A 96 -10.13 4.87 -18.46
N ASP A 97 -11.28 5.53 -18.52
CA ASP A 97 -11.53 6.62 -19.47
C ASP A 97 -11.19 7.97 -18.83
N ALA A 98 -10.49 8.85 -19.54
CA ALA A 98 -10.07 10.13 -18.97
C ALA A 98 -11.24 11.11 -18.77
N LEU A 99 -12.28 11.07 -19.61
CA LEU A 99 -13.46 11.91 -19.50
C LEU A 99 -14.33 11.46 -18.32
N ASP A 100 -14.59 10.15 -18.21
CA ASP A 100 -15.33 9.60 -17.06
C ASP A 100 -14.64 9.94 -15.73
N MET A 101 -13.30 9.92 -15.72
CA MET A 101 -12.51 10.26 -14.54
C MET A 101 -12.50 11.76 -14.24
N ALA A 102 -12.54 12.62 -15.27
CA ALA A 102 -12.65 14.06 -15.12
C ALA A 102 -13.99 14.44 -14.46
N ASP A 103 -15.08 13.83 -14.92
CA ASP A 103 -16.41 14.02 -14.35
C ASP A 103 -16.48 13.49 -12.91
N THR A 104 -15.97 12.29 -12.66
CA THR A 104 -15.97 11.66 -11.32
C THR A 104 -15.18 12.49 -10.29
N LEU A 105 -14.06 13.09 -10.71
CA LEU A 105 -13.17 13.85 -9.84
C LEU A 105 -13.45 15.36 -9.86
N TYR A 106 -14.46 15.81 -10.61
CA TYR A 106 -14.83 17.23 -10.80
C TYR A 106 -13.65 18.10 -11.24
N VAL A 107 -12.88 17.62 -12.22
CA VAL A 107 -11.70 18.32 -12.79
C VAL A 107 -11.76 18.33 -14.31
N SER A 108 -10.87 19.09 -14.96
CA SER A 108 -10.78 19.09 -16.43
C SER A 108 -10.07 17.85 -16.97
N ASP A 109 -10.39 17.43 -18.20
CA ASP A 109 -9.69 16.36 -18.94
C ASP A 109 -8.17 16.62 -18.99
N ALA A 110 -7.76 17.88 -19.16
CA ALA A 110 -6.35 18.27 -19.13
C ALA A 110 -5.67 17.96 -17.78
N SER A 111 -6.38 18.10 -16.66
CA SER A 111 -5.86 17.77 -15.33
C SER A 111 -5.65 16.25 -15.19
N ILE A 112 -6.61 15.44 -15.65
CA ILE A 112 -6.49 13.98 -15.64
C ILE A 112 -5.31 13.52 -16.52
N ARG A 113 -5.12 14.13 -17.69
CA ARG A 113 -3.97 13.83 -18.57
C ARG A 113 -2.63 14.18 -17.92
N ALA A 114 -2.56 15.28 -17.18
CA ALA A 114 -1.36 15.64 -16.42
C ALA A 114 -1.07 14.62 -15.31
N ASP A 115 -2.10 14.17 -14.59
CA ASP A 115 -1.96 13.11 -13.58
C ASP A 115 -1.53 11.77 -14.19
N LEU A 116 -2.10 11.38 -15.34
CA LEU A 116 -1.70 10.20 -16.09
C LEU A 116 -0.23 10.28 -16.55
N ALA A 117 0.26 11.46 -16.92
CA ALA A 117 1.66 11.66 -17.26
C ALA A 117 2.59 11.47 -16.04
N ALA A 118 2.18 11.95 -14.86
CA ALA A 118 2.90 11.72 -13.62
C ALA A 118 2.89 10.23 -13.24
N LEU A 119 1.72 9.58 -13.30
CA LEU A 119 1.55 8.16 -13.01
C LEU A 119 2.36 7.27 -13.97
N ARG A 120 2.51 7.65 -15.25
CA ARG A 120 3.40 6.95 -16.19
C ARG A 120 4.86 6.92 -15.74
N LYS A 121 5.37 8.07 -15.29
CA LYS A 121 6.76 8.16 -14.79
C LYS A 121 6.95 7.30 -13.56
N LEU A 122 5.98 7.32 -12.65
CA LEU A 122 6.01 6.49 -11.45
C LEU A 122 5.93 5.00 -11.80
N ALA A 123 4.98 4.59 -12.63
CA ALA A 123 4.80 3.20 -13.06
C ALA A 123 6.09 2.65 -13.71
N GLY A 124 6.79 3.48 -14.48
CA GLY A 124 8.08 3.13 -15.08
C GLY A 124 9.16 2.71 -14.07
N LYS A 125 9.15 3.26 -12.84
CA LYS A 125 10.08 2.84 -11.76
C LYS A 125 9.85 1.40 -11.27
N TYR A 126 8.72 0.81 -11.66
CA TYR A 126 8.31 -0.54 -11.28
C TYR A 126 8.25 -1.50 -12.48
N ASP A 127 8.83 -1.13 -13.62
CA ASP A 127 8.70 -1.88 -14.88
C ASP A 127 7.23 -2.09 -15.28
N LEU A 128 6.40 -1.06 -15.08
CA LEU A 128 5.00 -1.00 -15.48
C LEU A 128 4.81 0.08 -16.55
N VAL A 129 3.82 -0.12 -17.42
CA VAL A 129 3.53 0.81 -18.52
C VAL A 129 2.05 1.17 -18.50
N ILE A 130 1.72 2.47 -18.57
CA ILE A 130 0.34 2.91 -18.79
C ILE A 130 0.16 3.25 -20.27
N ARG A 131 -0.51 2.34 -21.00
CA ARG A 131 -0.82 2.51 -22.43
C ARG A 131 -2.19 3.11 -22.63
N GLN A 132 -2.36 3.81 -23.75
CA GLN A 132 -3.67 4.25 -24.20
C GLN A 132 -4.13 3.34 -25.34
N GLN A 133 -5.29 2.71 -25.19
CA GLN A 133 -5.88 1.81 -26.18
C GLN A 133 -7.38 2.13 -26.31
N GLN A 134 -7.84 2.41 -27.53
CA GLN A 134 -9.25 2.72 -27.83
C GLN A 134 -9.85 3.81 -26.92
N GLY A 135 -9.09 4.87 -26.63
CA GLY A 135 -9.53 5.97 -25.75
C GLY A 135 -9.33 5.72 -24.25
N ARG A 136 -8.99 4.50 -23.83
CA ARG A 136 -8.83 4.11 -22.42
C ARG A 136 -7.37 3.95 -22.02
N PHE A 137 -7.07 4.13 -20.73
CA PHE A 137 -5.73 4.01 -20.16
C PHE A 137 -5.60 2.73 -19.34
N ILE A 138 -4.71 1.84 -19.74
CA ILE A 138 -4.52 0.49 -19.19
C ILE A 138 -3.14 0.41 -18.53
N LEU A 139 -3.08 -0.12 -17.31
CA LEU A 139 -1.83 -0.41 -16.61
C LEU A 139 -1.35 -1.83 -16.94
N GLU A 140 -0.25 -1.93 -17.69
CA GLU A 140 0.36 -3.18 -18.14
C GLU A 140 1.65 -3.50 -17.37
N GLY A 141 1.97 -4.79 -17.30
CA GLY A 141 3.18 -5.33 -16.67
C GLY A 141 2.89 -6.49 -15.72
N LYS A 142 3.95 -7.10 -15.18
CA LYS A 142 3.83 -8.29 -14.32
C LYS A 142 2.99 -7.99 -13.09
N SER A 143 2.09 -8.91 -12.69
CA SER A 143 1.25 -8.76 -11.50
C SER A 143 2.08 -8.49 -10.24
N ARG A 144 3.24 -9.14 -10.09
CA ARG A 144 4.20 -8.87 -9.00
C ARG A 144 4.64 -7.40 -8.93
N ASN A 145 4.83 -6.75 -10.07
CA ASN A 145 5.27 -5.36 -10.14
C ASN A 145 4.13 -4.39 -9.81
N LYS A 146 2.92 -4.69 -10.30
CA LYS A 146 1.66 -4.01 -9.93
C LYS A 146 1.45 -4.03 -8.42
N ARG A 147 1.67 -5.19 -7.80
CA ARG A 147 1.62 -5.40 -6.36
C ARG A 147 2.68 -4.58 -5.61
N ARG A 148 3.93 -4.59 -6.08
CA ARG A 148 5.02 -3.80 -5.48
C ARG A 148 4.69 -2.29 -5.49
N LEU A 149 4.18 -1.79 -6.62
CA LEU A 149 3.73 -0.41 -6.73
C LEU A 149 2.59 -0.11 -5.73
N MET A 150 1.57 -0.96 -5.67
CA MET A 150 0.44 -0.76 -4.74
C MET A 150 0.89 -0.71 -3.27
N VAL A 151 1.69 -1.68 -2.84
CA VAL A 151 2.19 -1.76 -1.46
C VAL A 151 3.04 -0.52 -1.13
N GLN A 152 3.93 -0.10 -2.03
CA GLN A 152 4.72 1.10 -1.79
C GLN A 152 3.82 2.32 -1.65
N LEU A 153 2.80 2.43 -2.50
CA LEU A 153 1.91 3.58 -2.49
C LEU A 153 1.10 3.68 -1.21
N MET A 154 0.53 2.57 -0.76
CA MET A 154 -0.15 2.50 0.53
C MET A 154 0.78 2.73 1.72
N ARG A 155 2.08 2.53 1.58
CA ARG A 155 3.05 2.91 2.63
C ARG A 155 3.39 4.39 2.56
N SER A 156 3.49 4.96 1.35
CA SER A 156 3.85 6.36 1.13
C SER A 156 2.73 7.36 1.42
N THR A 157 1.46 6.94 1.33
CA THR A 157 0.28 7.75 1.70
C THR A 157 0.09 7.86 3.20
N ASN A 158 0.75 6.99 3.99
CA ASN A 158 0.44 6.77 5.39
C ASN A 158 1.64 7.08 6.30
N GLN A 159 1.61 8.27 6.92
CA GLN A 159 2.52 8.64 8.02
C GLN A 159 1.98 8.17 9.39
N GLY A 160 1.21 7.07 9.44
CA GLY A 160 0.69 6.46 10.67
C GLY A 160 -0.03 5.11 10.42
N ASP A 161 -0.11 4.27 11.48
CA ASP A 161 -0.62 2.88 11.44
C ASP A 161 -2.07 2.73 10.93
N THR A 162 -2.91 3.78 11.04
CA THR A 162 -4.34 3.73 10.69
C THR A 162 -4.64 3.95 9.21
N GLY A 163 -3.70 4.51 8.44
CA GLY A 163 -3.96 4.88 7.06
C GLY A 163 -4.00 3.68 6.09
N PHE A 164 -3.25 2.62 6.41
CA PHE A 164 -3.16 1.43 5.55
C PHE A 164 -4.49 0.68 5.48
N GLU A 165 -5.17 0.54 6.62
CA GLU A 165 -6.50 -0.07 6.69
C GLU A 165 -7.55 0.77 5.95
N VAL A 166 -7.48 2.10 6.06
CA VAL A 166 -8.35 3.02 5.30
C VAL A 166 -8.13 2.86 3.81
N ASP A 167 -6.89 2.71 3.36
CA ASP A 167 -6.57 2.51 1.95
C ASP A 167 -7.04 1.14 1.42
N ILE A 168 -6.93 0.07 2.22
CA ILE A 168 -7.49 -1.24 1.88
C ILE A 168 -9.02 -1.17 1.84
N GLN A 169 -9.66 -0.52 2.80
CA GLN A 169 -11.12 -0.36 2.84
C GLN A 169 -11.68 0.27 1.56
N LYS A 170 -10.92 1.18 0.92
CA LYS A 170 -11.31 1.75 -0.38
C LYS A 170 -11.43 0.68 -1.49
N PHE A 171 -10.72 -0.45 -1.42
CA PHE A 171 -10.88 -1.52 -2.40
C PHE A 171 -12.14 -2.35 -2.18
N LEU A 172 -12.55 -2.49 -0.92
CA LEU A 172 -13.70 -3.29 -0.48
C LEU A 172 -15.06 -2.57 -0.64
N ASP A 173 -15.02 -1.26 -0.88
CA ASP A 173 -16.20 -0.39 -0.94
C ASP A 173 -17.07 -0.57 0.32
N GLU A 174 -18.28 -1.12 0.21
CA GLU A 174 -19.20 -1.33 1.33
C GLU A 174 -18.88 -2.56 2.21
N ILE A 175 -17.99 -3.44 1.78
CA ILE A 175 -17.65 -4.64 2.57
C ILE A 175 -16.70 -4.22 3.71
N PRO A 176 -17.05 -4.45 4.97
CA PRO A 176 -16.18 -4.06 6.08
C PRO A 176 -14.87 -4.86 6.07
N LEU A 177 -13.73 -4.16 6.13
CA LEU A 177 -12.40 -4.77 6.19
C LEU A 177 -12.27 -5.77 7.35
N GLU A 178 -12.83 -5.44 8.51
CA GLU A 178 -12.84 -6.33 9.68
C GLU A 178 -13.47 -7.70 9.38
N GLU A 179 -14.51 -7.75 8.55
CA GLU A 179 -15.17 -9.01 8.20
C GLU A 179 -14.32 -9.83 7.23
N VAL A 180 -13.63 -9.17 6.30
CA VAL A 180 -12.65 -9.84 5.41
C VAL A 180 -11.50 -10.42 6.23
N ILE A 181 -10.96 -9.63 7.18
CA ILE A 181 -9.92 -10.11 8.11
C ILE A 181 -10.41 -11.31 8.90
N LYS A 182 -11.62 -11.25 9.49
CA LYS A 182 -12.21 -12.36 10.25
C LYS A 182 -12.37 -13.63 9.42
N ILE A 183 -12.79 -13.53 8.16
CA ILE A 183 -12.87 -14.69 7.25
C ILE A 183 -11.48 -15.30 7.10
N VAL A 184 -10.49 -14.49 6.72
CA VAL A 184 -9.12 -14.96 6.46
C VAL A 184 -8.48 -15.57 7.70
N THR A 185 -8.57 -14.92 8.86
CA THR A 185 -7.96 -15.44 10.10
C THR A 185 -8.61 -16.75 10.54
N ARG A 186 -9.95 -16.85 10.47
CA ARG A 186 -10.67 -18.10 10.78
C ARG A 186 -10.32 -19.22 9.82
N THR A 187 -10.18 -18.92 8.53
CA THR A 187 -9.76 -19.92 7.55
C THR A 187 -8.33 -20.37 7.81
N PHE A 188 -7.38 -19.46 8.07
CA PHE A 188 -6.02 -19.87 8.43
C PHE A 188 -5.99 -20.72 9.70
N GLU A 189 -6.76 -20.36 10.73
CA GLU A 189 -6.90 -21.18 11.95
C GLU A 189 -7.48 -22.57 11.67
N LYS A 190 -8.54 -22.68 10.85
CA LYS A 190 -9.15 -23.95 10.42
C LYS A 190 -8.13 -24.88 9.76
N PHE A 191 -7.23 -24.32 8.95
CA PHE A 191 -6.15 -25.04 8.29
C PHE A 191 -4.86 -25.15 9.13
N GLN A 192 -4.90 -24.73 10.40
CA GLN A 192 -3.76 -24.75 11.34
C GLN A 192 -2.53 -23.94 10.86
N LEU A 193 -2.77 -22.91 10.06
CA LEU A 193 -1.75 -22.02 9.51
C LEU A 193 -1.55 -20.81 10.43
N LYS A 194 -0.28 -20.43 10.62
CA LYS A 194 0.11 -19.29 11.46
C LYS A 194 0.88 -18.26 10.62
N PRO A 195 0.18 -17.35 9.91
CA PRO A 195 0.83 -16.27 9.17
C PRO A 195 1.58 -15.33 10.12
N ASN A 196 2.70 -14.78 9.64
CA ASN A 196 3.27 -13.59 10.25
C ASN A 196 2.42 -12.33 9.90
N SER A 197 2.56 -11.26 10.68
CA SER A 197 1.76 -10.03 10.50
C SER A 197 1.93 -9.39 9.12
N TYR A 198 3.15 -9.44 8.57
CA TYR A 198 3.45 -8.92 7.24
C TYR A 198 2.76 -9.71 6.13
N PHE A 199 2.81 -11.04 6.19
CA PHE A 199 2.11 -11.90 5.24
C PHE A 199 0.61 -11.66 5.30
N LEU A 200 0.03 -11.62 6.51
CA LEU A 200 -1.40 -11.40 6.68
C LEU A 200 -1.85 -10.07 6.07
N GLN A 201 -1.14 -8.97 6.35
CA GLN A 201 -1.44 -7.66 5.76
C GLN A 201 -1.39 -7.68 4.23
N ASN A 202 -0.37 -8.32 3.64
CA ASN A 202 -0.25 -8.41 2.19
C ASN A 202 -1.33 -9.31 1.58
N PHE A 203 -1.66 -10.43 2.23
CA PHE A 203 -2.72 -11.31 1.80
C PHE A 203 -4.06 -10.59 1.78
N ILE A 204 -4.38 -9.84 2.84
CA ILE A 204 -5.60 -9.03 2.95
C ILE A 204 -5.66 -7.95 1.86
N LEU A 205 -4.53 -7.30 1.55
CA LEU A 205 -4.46 -6.34 0.44
C LEU A 205 -4.80 -7.00 -0.91
N HIS A 206 -4.16 -8.15 -1.22
CA HIS A 206 -4.43 -8.84 -2.48
C HIS A 206 -5.86 -9.35 -2.57
N LEU A 207 -6.40 -9.85 -1.46
CA LEU A 207 -7.78 -10.26 -1.37
C LEU A 207 -8.74 -9.07 -1.57
N ALA A 208 -8.46 -7.92 -0.96
CA ALA A 208 -9.29 -6.73 -1.14
C ALA A 208 -9.32 -6.22 -2.58
N ILE A 209 -8.17 -6.27 -3.26
CA ILE A 209 -8.09 -5.96 -4.70
C ILE A 209 -8.91 -6.96 -5.51
N ALA A 210 -8.76 -8.26 -5.25
CA ALA A 210 -9.50 -9.32 -5.93
C ALA A 210 -11.02 -9.18 -5.73
N ILE A 211 -11.47 -8.90 -4.51
CA ILE A 211 -12.88 -8.60 -4.20
C ILE A 211 -13.34 -7.37 -4.99
N GLY A 212 -12.55 -6.30 -5.00
CA GLY A 212 -12.86 -5.07 -5.74
C GLY A 212 -13.00 -5.31 -7.25
N ARG A 213 -12.15 -6.17 -7.84
CA ARG A 213 -12.22 -6.59 -9.24
C ARG A 213 -13.46 -7.45 -9.52
N ALA A 214 -13.71 -8.46 -8.69
CA ALA A 214 -14.83 -9.38 -8.84
C ALA A 214 -16.18 -8.65 -8.83
N LYS A 215 -16.37 -7.65 -7.95
CA LYS A 215 -17.60 -6.84 -7.93
C LYS A 215 -17.82 -6.05 -9.21
N GLU A 216 -16.76 -5.48 -9.79
CA GLU A 216 -16.86 -4.74 -11.04
C GLU A 216 -17.14 -5.66 -12.25
N GLU A 217 -16.70 -6.91 -12.23
CA GLU A 217 -17.03 -7.90 -13.26
C GLU A 217 -18.46 -8.46 -13.09
N PHE A 218 -18.87 -8.78 -11.86
CA PHE A 218 -20.22 -9.26 -11.56
C PHE A 218 -21.31 -8.25 -11.96
N ALA A 219 -21.07 -6.95 -11.75
CA ALA A 219 -21.98 -5.89 -12.19
C ALA A 219 -22.13 -5.80 -13.72
N LYS A 220 -21.21 -6.40 -14.50
CA LYS A 220 -21.19 -6.35 -15.97
C LYS A 220 -21.72 -7.62 -16.61
N TRP A 221 -21.50 -8.79 -16.01
CA TRP A 221 -21.84 -10.09 -16.59
C TRP A 221 -22.54 -10.97 -15.55
N GLN A 222 -23.85 -11.17 -15.68
CA GLN A 222 -24.56 -12.23 -14.96
C GLN A 222 -24.19 -13.57 -15.58
N THR A 223 -23.09 -14.18 -15.12
CA THR A 223 -22.75 -15.55 -15.50
C THR A 223 -22.76 -16.41 -14.24
N ASN A 224 -23.69 -17.37 -14.20
CA ASN A 224 -23.60 -18.50 -13.28
C ASN A 224 -22.37 -19.31 -13.66
N GLN A 225 -21.43 -19.47 -12.73
CA GLN A 225 -20.42 -20.52 -12.83
C GLN A 225 -20.58 -21.52 -11.68
N GLU A 226 -20.34 -22.78 -12.00
CA GLU A 226 -20.53 -23.89 -11.09
C GLU A 226 -19.44 -23.93 -10.02
N HIS A 227 -19.88 -24.24 -8.80
CA HIS A 227 -19.03 -24.47 -7.63
C HIS A 227 -18.03 -25.60 -7.88
N VAL A 228 -16.75 -25.35 -7.59
CA VAL A 228 -15.69 -26.37 -7.57
C VAL A 228 -15.29 -26.69 -6.13
N GLU A 229 -15.13 -27.98 -5.85
CA GLU A 229 -14.89 -28.61 -4.55
C GLU A 229 -13.74 -28.00 -3.72
N THR A 230 -13.96 -28.04 -2.39
CA THR A 230 -13.14 -27.48 -1.31
C THR A 230 -11.97 -28.38 -0.93
N GLY A 231 -10.74 -27.95 -1.22
CA GLY A 231 -9.52 -28.62 -0.77
C GLY A 231 -8.39 -27.72 -0.28
N ASN A 232 -8.38 -26.43 -0.67
CA ASN A 232 -7.33 -25.49 -0.26
C ASN A 232 -7.88 -24.24 0.45
N VAL A 233 -6.99 -23.55 1.16
CA VAL A 233 -7.28 -22.35 1.97
C VAL A 233 -8.02 -21.27 1.16
N VAL A 234 -7.62 -21.05 -0.09
CA VAL A 234 -8.19 -19.98 -0.92
C VAL A 234 -9.58 -20.34 -1.40
N GLN A 235 -9.86 -21.61 -1.69
CA GLN A 235 -11.21 -22.08 -2.00
C GLN A 235 -12.16 -21.91 -0.81
N GLU A 236 -11.70 -22.18 0.40
CA GLU A 236 -12.50 -21.93 1.61
C GLU A 236 -12.82 -20.44 1.78
N ILE A 237 -11.82 -19.56 1.55
CA ILE A 237 -12.05 -18.11 1.57
C ILE A 237 -13.06 -17.71 0.49
N ASN A 238 -12.94 -18.22 -0.73
CA ASN A 238 -13.88 -17.96 -1.81
C ASN A 238 -15.30 -18.39 -1.46
N HIS A 239 -15.46 -19.58 -0.87
CA HIS A 239 -16.75 -20.07 -0.41
C HIS A 239 -17.37 -19.16 0.66
N CYS A 240 -16.61 -18.75 1.67
CA CYS A 240 -17.07 -17.80 2.68
C CYS A 240 -17.45 -16.44 2.10
N LEU A 241 -16.72 -15.95 1.08
CA LEU A 241 -17.05 -14.70 0.38
C LEU A 241 -18.33 -14.83 -0.45
N ALA A 242 -18.52 -15.97 -1.12
CA ALA A 242 -19.73 -16.26 -1.90
C ALA A 242 -20.96 -16.34 -0.99
N GLU A 243 -20.90 -17.11 0.11
CA GLU A 243 -22.02 -17.25 1.04
C GLU A 243 -22.38 -15.93 1.73
N ARG A 244 -21.38 -15.13 2.12
CA ARG A 244 -21.60 -13.96 2.96
C ARG A 244 -21.86 -12.67 2.21
N PHE A 245 -21.25 -12.52 1.04
CA PHE A 245 -21.28 -11.29 0.26
C PHE A 245 -21.77 -11.48 -1.17
N GLY A 246 -22.04 -12.73 -1.60
CA GLY A 246 -22.42 -13.03 -2.99
C GLY A 246 -21.29 -12.74 -3.99
N ILE A 247 -20.03 -12.89 -3.56
CA ILE A 247 -18.85 -12.56 -4.38
C ILE A 247 -18.03 -13.81 -4.63
N GLU A 248 -17.81 -14.10 -5.91
CA GLU A 248 -16.88 -15.13 -6.37
C GLU A 248 -15.65 -14.46 -6.97
N LEU A 249 -14.47 -14.82 -6.48
CA LEU A 249 -13.21 -14.29 -7.02
C LEU A 249 -12.95 -14.85 -8.42
N LEU A 250 -12.31 -14.04 -9.25
CA LEU A 250 -11.82 -14.49 -10.56
C LEU A 250 -10.80 -15.62 -10.39
N GLN A 251 -10.73 -16.52 -11.38
CA GLN A 251 -9.81 -17.66 -11.35
C GLN A 251 -8.34 -17.22 -11.21
N GLU A 252 -7.95 -16.17 -11.95
CA GLU A 252 -6.60 -15.61 -11.91
C GLU A 252 -6.22 -15.08 -10.51
N ASP A 253 -7.14 -14.35 -9.88
CA ASP A 253 -6.95 -13.80 -8.53
C ASP A 253 -6.86 -14.93 -7.48
N SER A 254 -7.69 -15.96 -7.64
CA SER A 254 -7.66 -17.16 -6.78
C SER A 254 -6.34 -17.91 -6.91
N GLN A 255 -5.81 -18.07 -8.12
CA GLN A 255 -4.49 -18.68 -8.35
C GLN A 255 -3.36 -17.84 -7.74
N GLU A 256 -3.45 -16.51 -7.85
CA GLU A 256 -2.45 -15.60 -7.28
C GLU A 256 -2.43 -15.65 -5.74
N LEU A 257 -3.61 -15.66 -5.11
CA LEU A 257 -3.75 -15.84 -3.67
C LEU A 257 -3.23 -17.22 -3.21
N GLN A 258 -3.47 -18.26 -4.01
CA GLN A 258 -2.97 -19.61 -3.70
C GLN A 258 -1.45 -19.64 -3.76
N LEU A 259 -0.82 -18.97 -4.73
CA LEU A 259 0.63 -18.87 -4.80
C LEU A 259 1.25 -18.15 -3.59
N LEU A 260 0.56 -17.14 -3.03
CA LEU A 260 1.00 -16.49 -1.80
C LEU A 260 0.96 -17.47 -0.62
N CYS A 261 -0.15 -18.19 -0.46
CA CYS A 261 -0.28 -19.22 0.56
C CYS A 261 0.78 -20.31 0.41
N ASP A 262 1.03 -20.77 -0.82
CA ASP A 262 2.03 -21.80 -1.10
C ASP A 262 3.45 -21.32 -0.74
N GLY A 263 3.80 -20.09 -1.12
CA GLY A 263 5.10 -19.51 -0.79
C GLY A 263 5.34 -19.35 0.72
N GLU A 264 4.29 -19.08 1.50
CA GLU A 264 4.40 -18.90 2.95
C GLU A 264 4.32 -20.23 3.72
N PHE A 265 3.39 -21.12 3.32
CA PHE A 265 2.93 -22.25 4.13
C PHE A 265 3.20 -23.65 3.54
N ARG A 266 3.33 -23.84 2.22
CA ARG A 266 3.52 -25.18 1.63
C ARG A 266 4.91 -25.77 1.85
N HIS A 267 5.72 -25.13 2.66
CA HIS A 267 7.05 -25.60 2.92
C HIS A 267 7.20 -25.88 4.41
N THR A 268 7.01 -27.13 4.80
CA THR A 268 7.56 -27.61 6.06
C THR A 268 9.07 -27.39 5.99
N ASP A 269 9.69 -26.92 7.09
CA ASP A 269 11.15 -26.73 7.17
C ASP A 269 11.93 -27.93 6.61
N VAL A 270 11.37 -29.13 6.70
CA VAL A 270 11.96 -30.41 6.29
C VAL A 270 12.11 -30.53 4.76
N GLU A 271 11.08 -30.19 3.97
CA GLU A 271 11.12 -30.31 2.50
C GLU A 271 11.99 -29.22 1.85
N LEU A 272 12.02 -28.01 2.43
CA LEU A 272 12.92 -26.96 1.97
C LEU A 272 14.38 -27.35 2.19
N LEU A 273 14.70 -27.97 3.33
CA LEU A 273 16.06 -28.41 3.68
C LEU A 273 16.57 -29.52 2.75
N GLU A 274 15.69 -30.40 2.24
CA GLU A 274 16.03 -31.38 1.21
C GLU A 274 16.31 -30.73 -0.16
N PHE A 275 15.67 -29.59 -0.45
CA PHE A 275 15.90 -28.81 -1.67
C PHE A 275 17.10 -27.84 -1.58
N VAL A 276 17.68 -27.64 -0.39
CA VAL A 276 18.87 -26.79 -0.23
C VAL A 276 20.09 -27.47 -0.83
N GLU A 277 20.48 -27.03 -2.03
CA GLU A 277 21.75 -27.44 -2.63
C GLU A 277 22.93 -27.22 -1.64
N PRO A 278 23.89 -28.16 -1.54
CA PRO A 278 25.03 -28.07 -0.61
C PRO A 278 25.82 -26.76 -0.71
N GLN A 279 25.78 -26.11 -1.88
CA GLN A 279 26.39 -24.81 -2.12
C GLN A 279 25.76 -23.68 -1.29
N VAL A 280 24.45 -23.69 -1.08
CA VAL A 280 23.73 -22.66 -0.30
C VAL A 280 24.10 -22.77 1.18
N LEU A 281 24.12 -23.98 1.71
CA LEU A 281 24.57 -24.25 3.07
C LEU A 281 26.02 -23.79 3.28
N LYS A 282 26.89 -24.03 2.30
CA LYS A 282 28.29 -23.59 2.32
C LYS A 282 28.41 -22.07 2.31
N SER A 283 27.63 -21.39 1.49
CA SER A 283 27.60 -19.92 1.42
C SER A 283 27.08 -19.28 2.70
N LEU A 284 26.00 -19.83 3.29
CA LEU A 284 25.47 -19.35 4.57
C LEU A 284 26.50 -19.53 5.69
N LYS A 285 27.14 -20.70 5.78
CA LYS A 285 28.21 -20.94 6.77
C LYS A 285 29.37 -19.97 6.61
N ARG A 286 29.75 -19.65 5.37
CA ARG A 286 30.80 -18.67 5.08
C ARG A 286 30.41 -17.26 5.51
N ALA A 287 29.21 -16.81 5.16
CA ALA A 287 28.72 -15.49 5.56
C ALA A 287 28.64 -15.35 7.10
N LEU A 288 28.15 -16.37 7.79
CA LEU A 288 28.10 -16.36 9.26
C LEU A 288 29.50 -16.37 9.90
N ALA A 289 30.47 -17.05 9.29
CA ALA A 289 31.86 -17.03 9.74
C ALA A 289 32.51 -15.64 9.52
N GLU A 290 32.27 -15.01 8.37
CA GLU A 290 32.76 -13.65 8.08
C GLU A 290 32.14 -12.62 9.03
N ILE A 291 30.84 -12.73 9.35
CA ILE A 291 30.19 -11.86 10.33
C ILE A 291 30.79 -12.06 11.73
N LYS A 292 31.11 -13.31 12.10
CA LYS A 292 31.78 -13.61 13.38
C LYS A 292 33.18 -13.02 13.43
N GLU A 293 33.95 -13.04 12.35
CA GLU A 293 35.29 -12.45 12.32
C GLU A 293 35.27 -10.92 12.33
N VAL A 294 34.34 -10.30 11.60
CA VAL A 294 34.28 -8.83 11.46
C VAL A 294 33.59 -8.16 12.65
N TYR A 295 32.51 -8.76 13.15
CA TYR A 295 31.66 -8.15 14.18
C TYR A 295 31.72 -8.86 15.53
N LEU A 296 32.49 -9.95 15.65
CA LEU A 296 32.62 -10.76 16.88
C LEU A 296 31.27 -11.30 17.41
N LEU A 297 30.25 -11.37 16.55
CA LEU A 297 28.93 -11.89 16.88
C LEU A 297 28.87 -13.39 16.56
N ASP A 298 28.62 -14.23 17.57
CA ASP A 298 28.58 -15.68 17.41
C ASP A 298 27.15 -16.19 17.20
N PHE A 299 26.80 -16.47 15.95
CA PHE A 299 25.51 -17.03 15.55
C PHE A 299 25.52 -18.56 15.57
N ASN A 300 26.08 -19.17 16.63
CA ASN A 300 26.25 -20.62 16.69
C ASN A 300 24.96 -21.40 17.01
N ASP A 301 23.90 -20.70 17.41
CA ASP A 301 22.60 -21.27 17.75
C ASP A 301 22.00 -22.07 16.57
N GLN A 302 21.59 -23.30 16.87
CA GLN A 302 21.03 -24.23 15.88
C GLN A 302 19.65 -23.78 15.41
N ALA A 303 18.85 -23.14 16.28
CA ALA A 303 17.54 -22.62 15.89
C ALA A 303 17.70 -21.44 14.92
N PHE A 304 18.58 -20.49 15.22
CA PHE A 304 18.93 -19.39 14.33
C PHE A 304 19.45 -19.87 12.97
N LYS A 305 20.40 -20.80 12.95
CA LYS A 305 20.94 -21.37 11.71
C LYS A 305 19.86 -22.05 10.86
N LYS A 306 18.95 -22.79 11.50
CA LYS A 306 17.83 -23.44 10.82
C LYS A 306 16.90 -22.39 10.18
N THR A 307 16.52 -21.36 10.95
CA THR A 307 15.68 -20.26 10.46
C THR A 307 16.33 -19.50 9.30
N ALA A 308 17.62 -19.17 9.41
CA ALA A 308 18.37 -18.49 8.36
C ALA A 308 18.47 -19.34 7.09
N LEU A 309 18.70 -20.65 7.23
CA LEU A 309 18.78 -21.59 6.13
C LEU A 309 17.44 -21.74 5.40
N VAL A 310 16.33 -21.85 6.14
CA VAL A 310 14.97 -21.88 5.60
C VAL A 310 14.66 -20.57 4.86
N ALA A 311 15.04 -19.41 5.40
CA ALA A 311 14.86 -18.13 4.72
C ALA A 311 15.65 -18.05 3.40
N CYS A 312 16.90 -18.49 3.38
CA CYS A 312 17.69 -18.59 2.14
C CYS A 312 17.09 -19.58 1.14
N ALA A 313 16.59 -20.72 1.62
CA ALA A 313 15.92 -21.73 0.78
C ALA A 313 14.65 -21.18 0.12
N LYS A 314 13.78 -20.52 0.91
CA LYS A 314 12.58 -19.83 0.41
C LYS A 314 12.94 -18.79 -0.66
N PHE A 315 13.99 -17.99 -0.42
CA PHE A 315 14.45 -16.98 -1.40
C PHE A 315 14.92 -17.62 -2.71
N ILE A 316 15.77 -18.64 -2.66
CA ILE A 316 16.32 -19.31 -3.85
C ILE A 316 15.23 -20.05 -4.62
N TYR A 317 14.33 -20.74 -3.92
CA TYR A 317 13.21 -21.43 -4.52
C TYR A 317 12.30 -20.44 -5.26
N THR A 318 11.93 -19.33 -4.62
CA THR A 318 11.14 -18.25 -5.23
C THR A 318 11.81 -17.67 -6.48
N VAL A 319 13.14 -17.53 -6.48
CA VAL A 319 13.90 -17.03 -7.64
C VAL A 319 13.96 -18.07 -8.76
N LYS A 320 14.06 -19.36 -8.45
CA LYS A 320 14.09 -20.45 -9.44
C LYS A 320 12.72 -20.71 -10.07
N THR A 321 11.64 -20.74 -9.29
CA THR A 321 10.28 -20.94 -9.81
C THR A 321 9.76 -19.73 -10.58
N ALA A 322 10.16 -18.51 -10.21
CA ALA A 322 9.84 -17.30 -10.97
C ALA A 322 10.53 -17.19 -12.35
N LYS A 323 11.44 -18.10 -12.71
CA LYS A 323 12.06 -18.19 -14.04
C LYS A 323 11.33 -19.13 -15.01
N ILE A 324 10.29 -19.83 -14.56
CA ILE A 324 9.55 -20.81 -15.38
C ILE A 324 8.26 -20.21 -16.00
N PHE A 325 7.97 -18.93 -15.75
CA PHE A 325 6.83 -18.21 -16.33
C PHE A 325 7.21 -16.88 -16.99
#